data_AF-A0A1F8STQ0-F1
#
_entry.id   AF-A0A1F8STQ0-F1
#
_cell.length_a   1.000
_cell.length_b   1.000
_cell.length_c   1.000
_cell.angle_alpha   90.00
_cell.angle_beta   90.00
_cell.angle_gamma   90.00
#
_symmetry.space_group_name_H-M   'P 1'
#
loop_
_entity.id
_entity.type
_entity.pdbx_description
1 polymer ?
#
loop_
_entity_poly.entity_id
_entity_poly.type
_entity_poly.pdbx_seq_one_letter_code
_entity_poly.pdbx_strand_id
1 'polypeptide(L)'
;MANQSLADTARPIRLALLVWVIFIILATILNGTLLFVLGADLQGWTFSIAKDILFGLIIYGGVFLVIPLILVKGWQTVRQPGFLLPLLLALVATSLWSIFRGIAAITVLVLAYLHWRFDLSELGLRSRGWKGDAAAILLFGLMGALPSLLQPVSQSHFPGSALLAGLDRLFANPASSVENLFYFGFLAERLSHKFGLLLTPVMIGLMYTAHEMTNPEYWYEAMNFPLTLVGVALLTALFLWRRNVVAIWLGDGLRRVLMTLF
;
A
#
# COMPACT_ATOMS: atom_id res chain seq x y z
N MET A 1 16.67 -3.71 -34.59
CA MET A 1 15.40 -3.96 -33.87
C MET A 1 15.58 -4.32 -32.38
N ALA A 2 16.71 -4.88 -31.92
CA ALA A 2 16.93 -5.18 -30.49
C ALA A 2 17.14 -3.95 -29.56
N ASN A 3 17.61 -2.82 -30.09
CA ASN A 3 17.87 -1.62 -29.27
C ASN A 3 16.62 -0.81 -28.91
N GLN A 4 15.53 -0.93 -29.67
CA GLN A 4 14.26 -0.25 -29.35
C GLN A 4 13.51 -0.95 -28.21
N SER A 5 13.50 -2.30 -28.15
CA SER A 5 12.79 -3.04 -27.11
C SER A 5 13.38 -2.87 -25.71
N LEU A 6 14.71 -2.69 -25.60
CA LEU A 6 15.39 -2.39 -24.33
C LEU A 6 15.14 -0.96 -23.85
N ALA A 7 15.07 0.01 -24.77
CA ALA A 7 14.75 1.40 -24.43
C ALA A 7 13.30 1.54 -23.94
N ASP A 8 12.37 0.82 -24.57
CA ASP A 8 10.94 0.85 -24.22
C ASP A 8 10.63 0.20 -22.88
N THR A 9 11.37 -0.85 -22.48
CA THR A 9 11.24 -1.47 -21.15
C THR A 9 11.94 -0.68 -20.04
N ALA A 10 12.99 0.08 -20.36
CA ALA A 10 13.71 0.89 -19.37
C ALA A 10 12.92 2.12 -18.89
N ARG A 11 12.06 2.70 -19.75
CA ARG A 11 11.32 3.93 -19.42
C ARG A 11 10.31 3.74 -18.28
N PRO A 12 9.42 2.72 -18.27
CA PRO A 12 8.50 2.49 -17.17
C PRO A 12 9.19 2.27 -15.82
N ILE A 13 10.34 1.60 -15.83
CA ILE A 13 11.14 1.34 -14.62
C ILE A 13 11.72 2.63 -14.06
N ARG A 14 12.33 3.46 -14.91
CA ARG A 14 12.87 4.76 -14.51
C ARG A 14 11.79 5.65 -13.91
N LEU A 15 10.60 5.65 -14.50
CA LEU A 15 9.46 6.40 -13.97
C LEU A 15 9.02 5.85 -12.61
N ALA A 16 8.88 4.54 -12.44
CA ALA A 16 8.50 3.95 -11.16
C ALA A 16 9.50 4.28 -10.04
N LEU A 17 10.81 4.19 -10.32
CA LEU A 17 11.86 4.57 -9.38
C LEU A 17 11.85 6.08 -9.08
N LEU A 18 11.64 6.92 -10.10
CA LEU A 18 11.53 8.37 -9.91
C LEU A 18 10.36 8.73 -8.98
N VAL A 19 9.20 8.10 -9.18
CA VAL A 19 8.03 8.29 -8.31
C VAL A 19 8.36 7.89 -6.88
N TRP A 20 9.05 6.76 -6.67
CA TRP A 20 9.48 6.35 -5.34
C TRP A 20 10.49 7.33 -4.70
N VAL A 21 11.44 7.86 -5.47
CA VAL A 21 12.39 8.87 -4.97
C VAL A 21 11.68 10.18 -4.60
N ILE A 22 10.73 10.64 -5.42
CA ILE A 22 9.93 11.83 -5.09
C ILE A 22 9.13 11.59 -3.81
N PHE A 23 8.52 10.41 -3.71
CA PHE A 23 7.81 9.98 -2.51
C PHE A 23 8.70 10.03 -1.26
N ILE A 24 9.87 9.41 -1.26
CA ILE A 24 10.71 9.33 -0.05
C ILE A 24 11.18 10.70 0.41
N ILE A 25 11.45 11.61 -0.54
CA ILE A 25 11.78 13.01 -0.25
C ILE A 25 10.59 13.70 0.42
N LEU A 26 9.39 13.58 -0.16
CA LEU A 26 8.18 14.18 0.41
C LEU A 26 7.87 13.60 1.80
N ALA A 27 7.96 12.28 1.97
CA ALA A 27 7.75 11.62 3.24
C ALA A 27 8.73 12.14 4.31
N THR A 28 10.02 12.27 3.97
CA THR A 28 11.05 12.80 4.87
C THR A 28 10.78 14.25 5.28
N ILE A 29 10.36 15.10 4.33
CA ILE A 29 10.00 16.49 4.60
C ILE A 29 8.77 16.57 5.51
N LEU A 30 7.71 15.83 5.17
CA LEU A 30 6.42 15.88 5.85
C LEU A 30 6.44 15.19 7.22
N ASN A 31 7.24 14.14 7.40
CA ASN A 31 7.44 13.48 8.70
C ASN A 31 8.34 14.29 9.66
N GLY A 32 8.64 15.54 9.32
CA GLY A 32 9.11 16.50 10.29
C GLY A 32 10.61 16.77 10.25
N THR A 33 11.35 16.38 9.21
CA THR A 33 12.73 16.88 9.03
C THR A 33 12.74 18.42 9.01
N LEU A 34 11.74 19.03 8.37
CA LEU A 34 11.61 20.48 8.30
C LEU A 34 11.18 21.09 9.64
N LEU A 35 10.28 20.42 10.37
CA LEU A 35 9.78 20.89 11.66
C LEU A 35 10.81 20.71 12.79
N PHE A 36 11.58 19.64 12.75
CA PHE A 36 12.71 19.37 13.62
C PHE A 36 13.80 20.43 13.46
N VAL A 37 14.17 20.77 12.21
CA VAL A 37 15.14 21.85 11.93
C VAL A 37 14.63 23.22 12.41
N LEU A 38 13.31 23.43 12.44
CA LEU A 38 12.69 24.67 12.90
C LEU A 38 12.40 24.69 14.41
N GLY A 39 12.81 23.66 15.16
CA GLY A 39 12.63 23.59 16.63
C GLY A 39 11.17 23.40 17.08
N ALA A 40 10.31 22.88 16.20
CA ALA A 40 8.91 22.60 16.53
C ALA A 40 8.76 21.28 17.31
N ASP A 41 7.64 21.14 18.03
CA ASP A 41 7.26 19.90 18.71
C ASP A 41 6.97 18.79 17.68
N LEU A 42 7.96 17.92 17.48
CA LEU A 42 7.88 16.81 16.54
C LEU A 42 6.82 15.79 16.96
N GLN A 43 6.63 15.56 18.26
CA GLN A 43 5.64 14.60 18.75
C GLN A 43 4.23 15.14 18.49
N GLY A 44 3.96 16.40 18.86
CA GLY A 44 2.69 17.07 18.57
C GLY A 44 2.36 17.09 17.07
N TRP A 45 3.35 17.34 16.21
CA TRP A 45 3.15 17.24 14.76
C TRP A 45 2.84 15.81 14.30
N THR A 46 3.61 14.82 14.79
CA THR A 46 3.50 13.41 14.38
C THR A 46 2.08 12.87 14.56
N PHE A 47 1.38 13.32 15.61
CA PHE A 47 0.02 12.91 15.95
C PHE A 47 -1.05 13.96 15.60
N SER A 48 -0.71 14.96 14.77
CA SER A 48 -1.66 16.01 14.40
C SER A 48 -2.57 15.61 13.23
N ILE A 49 -3.84 16.00 13.30
CA ILE A 49 -4.81 15.82 12.21
C ILE A 49 -4.33 16.52 10.91
N ALA A 50 -3.61 17.64 11.05
CA ALA A 50 -3.06 18.37 9.91
C ALA A 50 -2.04 17.54 9.13
N LYS A 51 -1.12 16.86 9.82
CA LYS A 51 -0.18 15.90 9.20
C LYS A 51 -0.96 14.79 8.50
N ASP A 52 -1.93 14.18 9.16
CA ASP A 52 -2.70 13.06 8.59
C ASP A 52 -3.41 13.43 7.30
N ILE A 53 -4.08 14.58 7.26
CA ILE A 53 -4.74 15.09 6.05
C ILE A 53 -3.71 15.35 4.95
N LEU A 54 -2.56 15.94 5.29
CA LEU A 54 -1.50 16.26 4.34
C LEU A 54 -0.86 15.00 3.74
N PHE A 55 -0.63 13.97 4.56
CA PHE A 55 -0.20 12.65 4.11
C PHE A 55 -1.25 11.99 3.23
N GLY A 56 -2.52 12.01 3.66
CA GLY A 56 -3.67 11.52 2.91
C GLY A 56 -3.75 12.12 1.51
N LEU A 57 -3.56 13.43 1.39
CA LEU A 57 -3.69 14.15 0.13
C LEU A 57 -2.45 14.02 -0.77
N ILE A 58 -1.25 14.25 -0.22
CA ILE A 58 0.00 14.30 -0.99
C ILE A 58 0.53 12.90 -1.26
N ILE A 59 0.74 12.11 -0.20
CA ILE A 59 1.43 10.82 -0.30
C ILE A 59 0.47 9.77 -0.83
N TYR A 60 -0.60 9.47 -0.08
CA TYR A 60 -1.51 8.41 -0.46
C TYR A 60 -2.32 8.79 -1.69
N GLY A 61 -2.93 9.97 -1.68
CA GLY A 61 -3.74 10.45 -2.79
C GLY A 61 -2.93 10.80 -4.04
N GLY A 62 -2.00 11.73 -3.93
CA GLY A 62 -1.20 12.19 -5.06
C GLY A 62 -0.24 11.12 -5.57
N VAL A 63 0.70 10.70 -4.72
CA VAL A 63 1.83 9.88 -5.16
C VAL A 63 1.48 8.42 -5.33
N PHE A 64 0.66 7.83 -4.45
CA PHE A 64 0.36 6.39 -4.51
C PHE A 64 -0.88 6.06 -5.33
N LEU A 65 -1.82 6.99 -5.52
CA LEU A 65 -3.02 6.76 -6.34
C LEU A 65 -2.93 7.47 -7.70
N VAL A 66 -2.89 8.81 -7.72
CA VAL A 66 -3.04 9.59 -8.95
C VAL A 66 -1.88 9.36 -9.91
N ILE A 67 -0.64 9.46 -9.43
CA ILE A 67 0.54 9.33 -10.30
C ILE A 67 0.61 7.95 -10.99
N PRO A 68 0.49 6.80 -10.28
CA PRO A 68 0.43 5.50 -10.93
C PRO A 68 -0.69 5.38 -11.96
N LEU A 69 -1.88 5.91 -11.66
CA LEU A 69 -2.99 5.90 -12.63
C LEU A 69 -2.66 6.71 -13.88
N ILE A 70 -2.04 7.89 -13.76
CA ILE A 70 -1.59 8.68 -14.90
C ILE A 70 -0.52 7.94 -15.71
N LEU A 71 0.45 7.30 -15.03
CA LEU A 71 1.54 6.59 -15.68
C LEU A 71 1.09 5.31 -16.39
N VAL A 72 0.04 4.65 -15.89
CA VAL A 72 -0.51 3.41 -16.46
C VAL A 72 -1.59 3.70 -17.50
N LYS A 73 -2.52 4.61 -17.22
CA LYS A 73 -3.69 4.89 -18.08
C LYS A 73 -3.52 6.07 -19.02
N GLY A 74 -2.51 6.90 -18.78
CA GLY A 74 -2.29 8.13 -19.52
C GLY A 74 -3.22 9.26 -19.06
N TRP A 75 -2.70 10.48 -19.12
CA TRP A 75 -3.44 11.68 -18.73
C TRP A 75 -4.76 11.87 -19.49
N GLN A 76 -4.81 11.42 -20.75
CA GLN A 76 -6.01 11.49 -21.59
C GLN A 76 -7.20 10.71 -21.03
N THR A 77 -6.92 9.59 -20.36
CA THR A 77 -7.94 8.77 -19.69
C THR A 77 -8.31 9.40 -18.35
N VAL A 78 -7.30 9.78 -17.55
CA VAL A 78 -7.50 10.30 -16.20
C VAL A 78 -8.27 11.62 -16.18
N ARG A 79 -8.11 12.47 -17.19
CA ARG A 79 -8.83 13.76 -17.29
C ARG A 79 -10.30 13.63 -17.70
N GLN A 80 -10.76 12.44 -18.11
CA GLN A 80 -12.15 12.25 -18.47
C GLN A 80 -13.03 12.41 -17.22
N PRO A 81 -14.20 13.09 -17.30
CA PRO A 81 -15.06 13.30 -16.13
C PRO A 81 -15.43 12.00 -15.40
N GLY A 82 -15.67 10.92 -16.14
CA GLY A 82 -15.98 9.59 -15.59
C GLY A 82 -14.83 8.92 -14.84
N PHE A 83 -13.59 9.39 -15.01
CA PHE A 83 -12.42 8.94 -14.26
C PHE A 83 -12.06 9.94 -13.15
N LEU A 84 -12.02 11.22 -13.50
CA LEU A 84 -11.58 12.30 -12.63
C LEU A 84 -12.50 12.48 -11.42
N LEU A 85 -13.82 12.45 -11.59
CA LEU A 85 -14.75 12.67 -10.47
C LEU A 85 -14.65 11.56 -9.41
N PRO A 86 -14.68 10.25 -9.77
CA PRO A 86 -14.40 9.19 -8.81
C PRO A 86 -13.02 9.33 -8.17
N LEU A 87 -11.99 9.68 -8.95
CA LEU A 87 -10.63 9.87 -8.42
C LEU A 87 -10.58 10.98 -7.37
N LEU A 88 -11.19 12.13 -7.63
CA LEU A 88 -11.30 13.23 -6.65
C LEU A 88 -12.05 12.78 -5.39
N LEU A 89 -13.10 11.98 -5.55
CA LEU A 89 -13.83 11.42 -4.41
C LEU A 89 -12.95 10.49 -3.57
N ALA A 90 -12.14 9.62 -4.20
CA ALA A 90 -11.17 8.78 -3.49
C ALA A 90 -10.07 9.60 -2.81
N LEU A 91 -9.62 10.72 -3.40
CA LEU A 91 -8.66 11.62 -2.76
C LEU A 91 -9.21 12.24 -1.49
N VAL A 92 -10.44 12.76 -1.55
CA VAL A 92 -11.13 13.33 -0.38
C VAL A 92 -11.35 12.26 0.69
N ALA A 93 -11.84 11.08 0.31
CA ALA A 93 -12.04 9.97 1.24
C ALA A 93 -10.74 9.52 1.90
N THR A 94 -9.65 9.39 1.14
CA THR A 94 -8.33 9.01 1.66
C THR A 94 -7.72 10.09 2.56
N SER A 95 -8.14 11.35 2.42
CA SER A 95 -7.63 12.45 3.25
C SER A 95 -8.43 12.65 4.54
N LEU A 96 -9.73 12.31 4.54
CA LEU A 96 -10.63 12.56 5.67
C LEU A 96 -10.91 11.33 6.54
N TRP A 97 -10.28 10.19 6.26
CA TRP A 97 -10.55 8.93 6.97
C TRP A 97 -10.23 8.97 8.47
N SER A 98 -9.24 9.77 8.89
CA SER A 98 -8.91 9.96 10.31
C SER A 98 -10.01 10.70 11.07
N ILE A 99 -10.83 11.50 10.37
CA ILE A 99 -11.99 12.21 10.93
C ILE A 99 -13.23 11.30 10.93
N PHE A 100 -13.48 10.61 9.81
CA PHE A 100 -14.62 9.71 9.68
C PHE A 100 -14.20 8.41 9.00
N ARG A 101 -13.92 7.38 9.81
CA ARG A 101 -13.43 6.07 9.34
C ARG A 101 -14.32 5.44 8.28
N GLY A 102 -15.64 5.65 8.35
CA GLY A 102 -16.59 5.14 7.35
C GLY A 102 -16.36 5.67 5.93
N ILE A 103 -15.70 6.83 5.78
CA ILE A 103 -15.43 7.42 4.45
C ILE A 103 -14.43 6.60 3.64
N ALA A 104 -13.58 5.82 4.30
CA ALA A 104 -12.55 5.02 3.63
C ALA A 104 -13.13 3.92 2.72
N ALA A 105 -14.35 3.45 3.01
CA ALA A 105 -15.06 2.50 2.15
C ALA A 105 -15.30 3.09 0.75
N ILE A 106 -15.41 4.42 0.64
CA ILE A 106 -15.57 5.12 -0.63
C ILE A 106 -14.35 4.91 -1.53
N THR A 107 -13.13 4.97 -0.99
CA THR A 107 -11.89 4.72 -1.76
C THR A 107 -11.91 3.33 -2.38
N VAL A 108 -12.32 2.32 -1.61
CA VAL A 108 -12.45 0.93 -2.08
C VAL A 108 -13.48 0.81 -3.20
N LEU A 109 -14.67 1.40 -3.01
CA LEU A 109 -15.74 1.37 -4.01
C LEU A 109 -15.35 2.10 -5.30
N VAL A 110 -14.64 3.23 -5.18
CA VAL A 110 -14.08 3.95 -6.33
C VAL A 110 -13.06 3.10 -7.07
N LEU A 111 -12.12 2.46 -6.36
CA LEU A 111 -11.13 1.58 -7.00
C LEU A 111 -11.80 0.42 -7.75
N ALA A 112 -12.84 -0.18 -7.16
CA ALA A 112 -13.64 -1.21 -7.82
C ALA A 112 -14.36 -0.68 -9.06
N TYR A 113 -14.98 0.50 -8.97
CA TYR A 113 -15.61 1.17 -10.11
C TYR A 113 -14.62 1.46 -11.24
N LEU A 114 -13.46 2.05 -10.91
CA LEU A 114 -12.42 2.38 -11.88
C LEU A 114 -11.84 1.12 -12.52
N HIS A 115 -11.64 0.05 -11.75
CA HIS A 115 -11.22 -1.25 -12.28
C HIS A 115 -12.25 -1.81 -13.25
N TRP A 116 -13.54 -1.78 -12.90
CA TRP A 116 -14.61 -2.24 -13.78
C TRP A 116 -14.71 -1.42 -15.07
N ARG A 117 -14.58 -0.09 -15.00
CA ARG A 117 -14.84 0.80 -16.15
C ARG A 117 -13.62 1.02 -17.05
N PHE A 118 -12.43 1.04 -16.48
CA PHE A 118 -11.17 1.45 -17.15
C PHE A 118 -10.07 0.39 -17.09
N ASP A 119 -10.37 -0.80 -16.56
CA ASP A 119 -9.48 -1.95 -16.42
C ASP A 119 -8.17 -1.63 -15.71
N LEU A 120 -8.13 -1.74 -14.38
CA LEU A 120 -6.89 -1.49 -13.63
C LEU A 120 -5.94 -2.71 -13.56
N SER A 121 -6.07 -3.72 -14.43
CA SER A 121 -5.26 -4.96 -14.38
C SER A 121 -3.75 -4.75 -14.45
N GLU A 122 -3.30 -3.69 -15.11
CA GLU A 122 -1.88 -3.30 -15.19
C GLU A 122 -1.30 -2.78 -13.86
N LEU A 123 -2.14 -2.50 -12.87
CA LEU A 123 -1.75 -2.20 -11.49
C LEU A 123 -1.79 -3.46 -10.60
N GLY A 124 -1.61 -4.65 -11.18
CA GLY A 124 -1.56 -5.91 -10.43
C GLY A 124 -2.92 -6.40 -9.92
N LEU A 125 -4.03 -6.00 -10.56
CA LEU A 125 -5.39 -6.47 -10.24
C LEU A 125 -5.82 -7.71 -11.07
N ARG A 126 -4.85 -8.52 -11.51
CA ARG A 126 -5.12 -9.65 -12.42
C ARG A 126 -5.18 -10.97 -11.67
N SER A 127 -6.35 -11.59 -11.58
CA SER A 127 -6.46 -12.96 -11.06
C SER A 127 -5.97 -13.99 -12.08
N ARG A 128 -5.23 -15.01 -11.59
CA ARG A 128 -4.84 -16.22 -12.36
C ARG A 128 -5.69 -17.45 -12.01
N GLY A 129 -6.74 -17.28 -11.20
CA GLY A 129 -7.65 -18.34 -10.79
C GLY A 129 -7.90 -18.36 -9.28
N TRP A 130 -9.17 -18.58 -8.89
CA TRP A 130 -9.64 -18.42 -7.51
C TRP A 130 -8.94 -19.34 -6.50
N LYS A 131 -8.58 -20.58 -6.89
CA LYS A 131 -7.92 -21.54 -5.97
C LYS A 131 -6.58 -21.03 -5.47
N GLY A 132 -5.77 -20.48 -6.37
CA GLY A 132 -4.46 -19.94 -6.01
C GLY A 132 -4.57 -18.61 -5.25
N ASP A 133 -5.60 -17.80 -5.53
CA ASP A 133 -5.85 -16.58 -4.78
C ASP A 133 -6.28 -16.91 -3.33
N ALA A 134 -7.15 -17.90 -3.15
CA ALA A 134 -7.52 -18.41 -1.83
C ALA A 134 -6.30 -18.96 -1.07
N ALA A 135 -5.44 -19.74 -1.74
CA ALA A 135 -4.22 -20.25 -1.14
C ALA A 135 -3.26 -19.12 -0.70
N ALA A 136 -3.13 -18.07 -1.51
CA ALA A 136 -2.29 -16.91 -1.16
C ALA A 136 -2.88 -16.12 0.01
N ILE A 137 -4.20 -15.90 0.03
CA ILE A 137 -4.90 -15.24 1.15
C ILE A 137 -4.66 -16.02 2.45
N LEU A 138 -4.85 -17.34 2.42
CA LEU A 138 -4.65 -18.21 3.59
C LEU A 138 -3.19 -18.22 4.03
N LEU A 139 -2.25 -18.41 3.10
CA LEU A 139 -0.83 -18.43 3.40
C LEU A 139 -0.39 -17.12 4.05
N PHE A 140 -0.81 -15.98 3.49
CA PHE A 140 -0.46 -14.69 4.07
C PHE A 140 -1.11 -14.47 5.44
N GLY A 141 -2.42 -14.77 5.56
CA GLY A 141 -3.13 -14.69 6.84
C GLY A 141 -2.43 -15.50 7.94
N LEU A 142 -2.05 -16.75 7.64
CA LEU A 142 -1.37 -17.64 8.57
C LEU A 142 0.06 -17.18 8.90
N MET A 143 0.86 -16.79 7.90
CA MET A 143 2.21 -16.27 8.12
C MET A 143 2.19 -15.01 9.00
N GLY A 144 1.21 -14.14 8.77
CA GLY A 144 1.02 -12.93 9.55
C GLY A 144 0.54 -13.19 10.98
N ALA A 145 -0.22 -14.25 11.21
CA ALA A 145 -0.72 -14.66 12.53
C ALA A 145 0.28 -15.52 13.31
N LEU A 146 1.30 -16.07 12.66
CA LEU A 146 2.28 -16.98 13.26
C LEU A 146 2.92 -16.42 14.54
N PRO A 147 3.31 -15.13 14.64
CA PRO A 147 3.86 -14.59 15.89
C PRO A 147 2.87 -14.66 17.05
N SER A 148 1.58 -14.40 16.81
CA SER A 148 0.53 -14.49 17.83
C SER A 148 0.25 -15.94 18.23
N LEU A 149 0.22 -16.86 17.25
CA LEU A 149 0.02 -18.30 17.49
C LEU A 149 1.16 -18.95 18.29
N LEU A 150 2.36 -18.37 18.26
CA LEU A 150 3.54 -18.87 18.97
C LEU A 150 3.75 -18.20 20.33
N GLN A 151 2.99 -17.16 20.67
CA GLN A 151 3.05 -16.56 22.00
C GLN A 151 2.17 -17.34 22.98
N PRO A 152 2.62 -17.52 24.24
CA PRO A 152 1.77 -18.08 25.29
C PRO A 152 0.57 -17.15 25.52
N VAL A 153 -0.62 -17.70 25.21
CA VAL A 153 -1.92 -17.03 25.15
C VAL A 153 -2.12 -16.00 26.26
N SER A 154 -2.34 -14.73 25.90
CA SER A 154 -2.99 -13.77 26.77
C SER A 154 -3.95 -12.90 25.96
N GLN A 155 -5.23 -13.07 26.29
CA GLN A 155 -6.40 -12.28 25.88
C GLN A 155 -7.12 -12.72 24.59
N SER A 156 -8.06 -13.65 24.75
CA SER A 156 -9.16 -13.83 23.81
C SER A 156 -10.04 -12.57 23.79
N HIS A 157 -10.29 -12.01 22.61
CA HIS A 157 -11.38 -11.05 22.41
C HIS A 157 -12.50 -11.66 21.57
N PHE A 158 -13.73 -11.19 21.82
CA PHE A 158 -14.95 -11.73 21.23
C PHE A 158 -14.86 -11.83 19.68
N PRO A 159 -15.45 -12.84 19.04
CA PRO A 159 -15.43 -13.00 17.58
C PRO A 159 -15.92 -11.75 16.83
N GLY A 160 -16.83 -10.98 17.43
CA GLY A 160 -17.32 -9.71 16.89
C GLY A 160 -16.23 -8.64 16.75
N SER A 161 -15.33 -8.50 17.73
CA SER A 161 -14.21 -7.54 17.64
C SER A 161 -13.16 -7.95 16.60
N ALA A 162 -12.95 -9.25 16.39
CA ALA A 162 -12.02 -9.75 15.38
C ALA A 162 -12.53 -9.50 13.95
N LEU A 163 -13.82 -9.73 13.70
CA LEU A 163 -14.44 -9.41 12.41
C LEU A 163 -14.37 -7.90 12.13
N LEU A 164 -14.66 -7.08 13.14
CA LEU A 164 -14.56 -5.62 13.02
C LEU A 164 -13.12 -5.16 12.76
N ALA A 165 -12.11 -5.75 13.39
CA ALA A 165 -10.70 -5.43 13.11
C ALA A 165 -10.29 -5.77 11.67
N GLY A 166 -10.79 -6.90 11.14
CA GLY A 166 -10.62 -7.25 9.73
C GLY A 166 -11.29 -6.26 8.79
N LEU A 167 -12.55 -5.91 9.07
CA LEU A 167 -13.31 -4.93 8.27
C LEU A 167 -12.75 -3.51 8.36
N ASP A 168 -12.25 -3.09 9.53
CA ASP A 168 -11.60 -1.80 9.73
C ASP A 168 -10.31 -1.72 8.88
N ARG A 169 -9.58 -2.81 8.71
CA ARG A 169 -8.44 -2.81 7.77
C ARG A 169 -8.88 -2.84 6.30
N LEU A 170 -9.87 -3.67 5.97
CA LEU A 170 -10.33 -3.86 4.60
C LEU A 170 -11.07 -2.63 4.06
N PHE A 171 -11.78 -1.89 4.90
CA PHE A 171 -12.65 -0.80 4.46
C PHE A 171 -12.38 0.52 5.17
N ALA A 172 -11.71 0.53 6.33
CA ALA A 172 -11.48 1.75 7.11
C ALA A 172 -10.03 2.27 7.08
N ASN A 173 -9.11 1.60 6.37
CA ASN A 173 -7.72 2.07 6.19
C ASN A 173 -7.36 2.20 4.70
N PRO A 174 -7.76 3.32 4.06
CA PRO A 174 -7.56 3.51 2.62
C PRO A 174 -6.09 3.75 2.29
N ALA A 175 -5.31 4.29 3.23
CA ALA A 175 -3.86 4.45 3.11
C ALA A 175 -3.19 3.11 2.78
N SER A 176 -3.54 2.04 3.51
CA SER A 176 -3.02 0.70 3.22
C SER A 176 -3.43 0.16 1.86
N SER A 177 -4.68 0.38 1.43
CA SER A 177 -5.13 -0.10 0.11
C SER A 177 -4.34 0.56 -1.01
N VAL A 178 -4.12 1.87 -0.92
CA VAL A 178 -3.39 2.63 -1.95
C VAL A 178 -1.89 2.34 -1.87
N GLU A 179 -1.33 2.18 -0.67
CA GLU A 179 0.05 1.76 -0.47
C GLU A 179 0.33 0.37 -1.06
N ASN A 180 -0.56 -0.60 -0.84
CA ASN A 180 -0.48 -1.93 -1.43
C ASN A 180 -0.55 -1.87 -2.97
N LEU A 181 -1.43 -1.02 -3.51
CA LEU A 181 -1.54 -0.78 -4.95
C LEU A 181 -0.24 -0.19 -5.52
N PHE A 182 0.40 0.72 -4.78
CA PHE A 182 1.67 1.31 -5.18
C PHE A 182 2.83 0.31 -5.12
N TYR A 183 3.11 -0.28 -3.96
CA TYR A 183 4.28 -1.15 -3.78
C TYR A 183 4.16 -2.46 -4.53
N PHE A 184 3.03 -3.15 -4.39
CA PHE A 184 2.84 -4.45 -5.02
C PHE A 184 2.30 -4.30 -6.43
N GLY A 185 1.24 -3.52 -6.62
CA GLY A 185 0.57 -3.39 -7.92
C GLY A 185 1.39 -2.67 -8.99
N PHE A 186 1.95 -1.51 -8.67
CA PHE A 186 2.69 -0.68 -9.62
C PHE A 186 4.20 -0.95 -9.59
N LEU A 187 4.84 -0.75 -8.44
CA LEU A 187 6.30 -0.76 -8.33
C LEU A 187 6.89 -2.16 -8.53
N ALA A 188 6.35 -3.19 -7.87
CA ALA A 188 6.85 -4.55 -8.01
C ALA A 188 6.64 -5.09 -9.44
N GLU A 189 5.50 -4.84 -10.08
CA GLU A 189 5.28 -5.22 -11.49
C GLU A 189 6.37 -4.61 -12.38
N ARG A 190 6.63 -3.31 -12.27
CA ARG A 190 7.66 -2.63 -13.10
C ARG A 190 9.06 -3.15 -12.83
N LEU A 191 9.43 -3.33 -11.57
CA LEU A 191 10.76 -3.83 -11.21
C LEU A 191 10.99 -5.28 -11.62
N SER A 192 9.97 -6.14 -11.54
CA SER A 192 10.08 -7.57 -11.86
C SER A 192 10.51 -7.85 -13.29
N HIS A 193 10.17 -6.95 -14.23
CA HIS A 193 10.57 -7.08 -15.63
C HIS A 193 12.09 -7.02 -15.84
N LYS A 194 12.82 -6.30 -14.99
CA LYS A 194 14.28 -6.14 -15.10
C LYS A 194 15.06 -6.97 -14.08
N PHE A 195 14.55 -7.05 -12.86
CA PHE A 195 15.27 -7.67 -11.73
C PHE A 195 14.78 -9.09 -11.42
N GLY A 196 13.68 -9.54 -12.06
CA GLY A 196 13.16 -10.89 -11.92
C GLY A 196 12.50 -11.17 -10.56
N LEU A 197 12.00 -12.39 -10.41
CA LEU A 197 11.18 -12.80 -9.26
C LEU A 197 11.97 -12.95 -7.96
N LEU A 198 13.30 -13.03 -8.02
CA LEU A 198 14.16 -13.24 -6.85
C LEU A 198 14.62 -11.93 -6.21
N LEU A 199 15.06 -10.97 -7.03
CA LEU A 199 15.63 -9.72 -6.52
C LEU A 199 14.57 -8.66 -6.22
N THR A 200 13.48 -8.61 -7.01
CA THR A 200 12.40 -7.62 -6.80
C THR A 200 11.81 -7.66 -5.38
N PRO A 201 11.51 -8.83 -4.78
CA PRO A 201 11.07 -8.90 -3.39
C PRO A 201 12.00 -8.21 -2.39
N VAL A 202 13.31 -8.44 -2.50
CA VAL A 202 14.31 -7.82 -1.62
C VAL A 202 14.36 -6.32 -1.81
N MET A 203 14.31 -5.84 -3.06
CA MET A 203 14.29 -4.41 -3.37
C MET A 203 13.06 -3.72 -2.79
N ILE A 204 11.85 -4.29 -2.99
CA ILE A 204 10.62 -3.73 -2.42
C ILE A 204 10.67 -3.75 -0.89
N GLY A 205 11.15 -4.83 -0.28
CA GLY A 205 11.34 -4.91 1.17
C GLY A 205 12.26 -3.80 1.70
N LEU A 206 13.40 -3.55 1.05
CA LEU A 206 14.30 -2.46 1.41
C LEU A 206 13.66 -1.08 1.23
N MET A 207 13.01 -0.85 0.08
CA MET A 207 12.37 0.42 -0.25
C MET A 207 11.22 0.76 0.71
N TYR A 208 10.39 -0.23 1.04
CA TYR A 208 9.33 -0.08 2.02
C TYR A 208 9.88 0.15 3.42
N THR A 209 10.89 -0.63 3.85
CA THR A 209 11.49 -0.44 5.18
C THR A 209 12.12 0.95 5.31
N ALA A 210 12.80 1.43 4.27
CA ALA A 210 13.34 2.78 4.23
C ALA A 210 12.23 3.85 4.34
N HIS A 211 11.07 3.62 3.71
CA HIS A 211 9.88 4.45 3.90
C HIS A 211 9.43 4.48 5.36
N GLU A 212 9.21 3.32 5.97
CA GLU A 212 8.74 3.24 7.35
C GLU A 212 9.70 3.94 8.32
N MET A 213 11.01 3.82 8.08
CA MET A 213 12.04 4.54 8.85
C MET A 213 11.93 6.07 8.73
N THR A 214 11.22 6.61 7.75
CA THR A 214 10.97 8.06 7.70
C THR A 214 9.88 8.52 8.66
N ASN A 215 9.05 7.64 9.24
CA ASN A 215 7.93 8.01 10.11
C ASN A 215 8.32 7.91 11.61
N PRO A 216 8.49 9.03 12.34
CA PRO A 216 8.84 9.06 13.77
C PRO A 216 7.95 8.21 14.66
N GLU A 217 6.67 8.09 14.31
CA GLU A 217 5.69 7.24 15.01
C GLU A 217 6.21 5.82 15.22
N TYR A 218 6.78 5.20 14.19
CA TYR A 218 7.28 3.82 14.27
C TYR A 218 8.55 3.67 15.10
N TRP A 219 9.30 4.77 15.31
CA TRP A 219 10.41 4.78 16.25
C TRP A 219 9.90 4.82 17.69
N TYR A 220 8.87 5.63 17.96
CA TYR A 220 8.23 5.69 19.26
C TYR A 220 7.51 4.39 19.63
N GLU A 221 6.94 3.69 18.65
CA GLU A 221 6.31 2.38 18.81
C GLU A 221 7.30 1.20 18.83
N ALA A 222 8.61 1.47 18.74
CA ALA A 222 9.66 0.45 18.70
C ALA A 222 9.45 -0.62 17.61
N MET A 223 9.07 -0.20 16.41
CA MET A 223 8.84 -1.10 15.27
C MET A 223 10.11 -1.90 14.92
N ASN A 224 9.94 -3.20 14.70
CA ASN A 224 11.03 -4.10 14.29
C ASN A 224 11.27 -4.03 12.78
N PHE A 225 12.09 -3.07 12.34
CA PHE A 225 12.40 -2.86 10.91
C PHE A 225 12.96 -4.10 10.17
N PRO A 226 13.86 -4.92 10.76
CA PRO A 226 14.27 -6.18 10.13
C PRO A 226 13.10 -7.13 9.84
N LEU A 227 12.14 -7.25 10.77
CA LEU A 227 10.95 -8.07 10.56
C LEU A 227 10.04 -7.46 9.48
N THR A 228 9.89 -6.14 9.45
CA THR A 228 9.17 -5.42 8.40
C THR A 228 9.76 -5.72 7.02
N LEU A 229 11.09 -5.65 6.88
CA LEU A 229 11.79 -5.97 5.63
C LEU A 229 11.46 -7.38 5.16
N VAL A 230 11.63 -8.37 6.04
CA VAL A 230 11.37 -9.78 5.70
C VAL A 230 9.90 -9.99 5.34
N GLY A 231 8.98 -9.43 6.13
CA GLY A 231 7.54 -9.53 5.90
C GLY A 231 7.14 -8.95 4.54
N VAL A 232 7.63 -7.76 4.20
CA VAL A 232 7.31 -7.10 2.93
C VAL A 232 7.97 -7.79 1.74
N ALA A 233 9.19 -8.32 1.90
CA ALA A 233 9.81 -9.13 0.85
C ALA A 233 8.99 -10.40 0.57
N LEU A 234 8.54 -11.11 1.60
CA LEU A 234 7.68 -12.29 1.44
C LEU A 234 6.33 -11.95 0.80
N LEU A 235 5.74 -10.82 1.20
CA LEU A 235 4.52 -10.29 0.58
C LEU A 235 4.69 -9.98 -0.91
N THR A 236 5.81 -9.36 -1.26
CA THR A 236 6.14 -9.05 -2.65
C THR A 236 6.34 -10.33 -3.45
N ALA A 237 7.00 -11.34 -2.89
CA ALA A 237 7.17 -12.63 -3.55
C ALA A 237 5.81 -13.32 -3.79
N LEU A 238 4.93 -13.30 -2.80
CA LEU A 238 3.57 -13.84 -2.91
C LEU A 238 2.74 -13.07 -3.96
N PHE A 239 2.86 -11.74 -3.98
CA PHE A 239 2.27 -10.91 -5.00
C PHE A 239 2.78 -11.30 -6.38
N LEU A 240 4.10 -11.39 -6.60
CA LEU A 240 4.65 -11.70 -7.91
C LEU A 240 4.27 -13.11 -8.41
N TRP A 241 4.04 -14.05 -7.49
CA TRP A 241 3.51 -15.37 -7.81
C TRP A 241 2.07 -15.30 -8.33
N ARG A 242 1.20 -14.53 -7.67
CA ARG A 242 -0.24 -14.45 -7.98
C ARG A 242 -0.62 -13.38 -9.01
N ARG A 243 0.11 -12.26 -8.99
CA ARG A 243 -0.16 -10.98 -9.66
C ARG A 243 -1.53 -10.39 -9.36
N ASN A 244 -1.99 -10.61 -8.13
CA ASN A 244 -3.28 -10.13 -7.64
C ASN A 244 -3.10 -9.41 -6.30
N VAL A 245 -3.09 -8.08 -6.32
CA VAL A 245 -2.98 -7.23 -5.12
C VAL A 245 -4.19 -7.40 -4.19
N VAL A 246 -5.36 -7.79 -4.71
CA VAL A 246 -6.53 -8.10 -3.88
C VAL A 246 -6.26 -9.31 -2.99
N ALA A 247 -5.51 -10.31 -3.46
CA ALA A 247 -5.16 -11.47 -2.63
C ALA A 247 -4.25 -11.07 -1.46
N ILE A 248 -3.34 -10.12 -1.68
CA ILE A 248 -2.49 -9.57 -0.62
C ILE A 248 -3.34 -8.78 0.38
N TRP A 249 -4.23 -7.93 -0.13
CA TRP A 249 -5.12 -7.13 0.70
C TRP A 249 -6.06 -7.97 1.57
N LEU A 250 -6.70 -8.99 0.99
CA LEU A 250 -7.57 -9.92 1.72
C LEU A 250 -6.78 -10.76 2.74
N GLY A 251 -5.54 -11.15 2.42
CA GLY A 251 -4.68 -11.82 3.40
C GLY A 251 -4.26 -10.91 4.55
N ASP A 252 -4.06 -9.60 4.35
CA ASP A 252 -3.77 -8.65 5.44
C ASP A 252 -4.99 -8.50 6.36
N GLY A 253 -6.19 -8.45 5.76
CA GLY A 253 -7.45 -8.49 6.49
C GLY A 253 -7.58 -9.76 7.32
N LEU A 254 -7.32 -10.93 6.72
CA LEU A 254 -7.38 -12.23 7.40
C LEU A 254 -6.37 -12.32 8.55
N ARG A 255 -5.13 -11.87 8.34
CA ARG A 255 -4.10 -11.81 9.39
C ARG A 255 -4.62 -11.10 10.64
N ARG A 256 -5.27 -9.94 10.49
CA ARG A 256 -5.74 -9.13 11.64
C ARG A 256 -6.92 -9.76 12.35
N VAL A 257 -7.80 -10.44 11.61
CA VAL A 257 -8.85 -11.28 12.22
C VAL A 257 -8.19 -12.35 13.09
N LEU A 258 -7.21 -13.07 12.55
CA LEU A 258 -6.52 -14.14 13.28
C LEU A 258 -5.75 -13.62 14.50
N MET A 259 -5.02 -12.51 14.38
CA MET A 259 -4.31 -11.87 15.50
C MET A 259 -5.24 -11.36 16.61
N THR A 260 -6.52 -11.14 16.32
CA THR A 260 -7.51 -10.73 17.34
C THR A 260 -8.18 -11.95 18.00
N LEU A 261 -8.11 -13.11 17.35
CA LEU A 261 -8.71 -14.36 17.84
C LEU A 261 -7.74 -15.17 18.72
N PHE A 262 -6.43 -15.04 18.50
CA PHE A 262 -5.37 -15.82 19.15
C PHE A 262 -4.28 -14.90 19.69
#